data_AF-A0AA38CVH6-F1
#
_entry.id   AF-A0AA38CVH6-F1
#
_cell.length_a   1.000
_cell.length_b   1.000
_cell.length_c   1.000
_cell.angle_alpha   90.00
_cell.angle_beta   90.00
_cell.angle_gamma   90.00
#
_symmetry.space_group_name_H-M   'P 1'
#
loop_
_entity.id
_entity.type
_entity.pdbx_description
1 polymer ?
#
loop_
_entity_poly.entity_id
_entity_poly.type
_entity_poly.pdbx_seq_one_letter_code
_entity_poly.pdbx_strand_id
1 'polypeptide(L)' 'FVVTCGVLGVEYEDVSIRLFIETLQDNATDWFYHLPAGAITDWDTMRTQFENRFKPAKD' A
#
# COMPACT_ATOMS: atom_id res chain seq x y z
N PHE A 1 -3.46 18.78 2.49
CA PHE A 1 -2.50 18.62 1.38
C PHE A 1 -3.23 17.83 0.30
N VAL A 2 -3.93 18.51 -0.61
CA VAL A 2 -4.67 17.86 -1.71
C VAL A 2 -3.80 18.00 -2.94
N VAL A 3 -3.15 16.91 -3.34
CA VAL A 3 -2.42 16.84 -4.60
C VAL A 3 -3.46 16.52 -5.68
N THR A 4 -4.06 17.55 -6.27
CA THR A 4 -4.68 17.44 -7.60
C THR A 4 -3.56 17.59 -8.63
N CYS A 5 -2.78 16.54 -8.85
CA CYS A 5 -1.89 16.49 -10.00
C CYS A 5 -2.60 15.67 -11.08
N GLY A 6 -3.15 16.35 -12.09
CA GLY A 6 -3.49 15.70 -13.33
C GLY A 6 -2.23 15.11 -13.94
N VAL A 7 -2.03 13.81 -13.79
CA VAL A 7 -1.02 13.05 -14.52
C VAL A 7 -1.78 12.15 -15.50
N LEU A 8 -1.76 12.55 -16.77
CA LEU A 8 -2.19 11.74 -17.89
C LEU A 8 -1.42 10.41 -17.86
N GLY A 9 -2.04 9.33 -17.38
CA GLY A 9 -1.55 7.95 -17.51
C GLY A 9 -0.99 7.28 -16.27
N VAL A 10 -1.06 7.88 -15.08
CA VAL A 10 -0.80 7.15 -13.82
C VAL A 10 -2.14 6.93 -13.14
N GLU A 11 -2.57 5.68 -13.03
CA GLU A 11 -3.82 5.37 -12.36
C GLU A 11 -3.75 5.81 -10.89
N TYR A 12 -4.86 6.34 -10.37
CA TYR A 12 -4.93 6.84 -9.00
C TYR A 12 -4.49 5.80 -7.96
N GLU A 13 -4.71 4.52 -8.25
CA GLU A 13 -4.28 3.39 -7.43
C GLU A 13 -2.76 3.25 -7.36
N ASP A 14 -2.04 3.38 -8.47
CA ASP A 14 -0.57 3.38 -8.49
C ASP A 14 0.01 4.48 -7.61
N VAL A 15 -0.56 5.69 -7.70
CA VAL A 15 -0.14 6.83 -6.85
C VAL A 15 -0.42 6.53 -5.38
N SER A 16 -1.60 5.99 -5.08
CA SER A 16 -2.00 5.66 -3.71
C SER A 16 -1.11 4.61 -3.08
N ILE A 17 -0.76 3.54 -3.81
CA ILE A 17 0.14 2.48 -3.34
C ILE A 17 1.52 3.05 -3.07
N ARG A 18 2.09 3.83 -4.02
CA ARG A 18 3.42 4.44 -3.84
C ARG A 18 3.46 5.35 -2.62
N LEU A 19 2.47 6.23 -2.46
CA LEU A 19 2.39 7.10 -1.29
C LEU A 19 2.22 6.32 0.00
N PHE A 20 1.46 5.22 0.00
CA PHE A 20 1.26 4.41 1.19
C PHE A 20 2.53 3.66 1.61
N ILE A 21 3.32 3.14 0.67
CA ILE A 21 4.62 2.50 0.96
C ILE A 21 5.56 3.47 1.69
N GLU A 22 5.57 4.75 1.30
CA GLU A 22 6.37 5.80 1.97
C GLU A 22 5.95 6.06 3.43
N THR A 23 4.72 5.71 3.80
CA THR A 23 4.23 5.86 5.18
C THR A 23 4.55 4.68 6.09
N LEU A 24 5.01 3.55 5.53
CA LEU A 24 5.32 2.35 6.31
C LEU A 24 6.57 2.57 7.16
N GLN A 25 6.57 1.98 8.35
CA GLN A 25 7.70 2.03 9.29
C GLN A 25 7.99 0.63 9.86
N ASP A 26 9.25 0.42 10.24
CA ASP A 26 9.74 -0.77 10.94
C ASP A 26 9.25 -2.09 10.30
N ASN A 27 8.51 -2.90 11.07
CA ASN A 27 8.00 -4.20 10.67
C ASN A 27 7.06 -4.13 9.44
N ALA A 28 6.40 -3.00 9.20
CA ALA A 28 5.53 -2.84 8.04
C ALA A 28 6.34 -2.62 6.76
N THR A 29 7.43 -1.86 6.85
CA THR A 29 8.38 -1.69 5.74
C THR A 29 9.03 -3.02 5.41
N ASP A 30 9.52 -3.74 6.41
CA ASP A 30 10.15 -5.05 6.24
C ASP A 30 9.19 -6.06 5.61
N TRP A 31 7.95 -6.14 6.08
CA TRP A 31 6.92 -6.99 5.49
C TRP A 31 6.71 -6.70 4.00
N PHE A 32 6.56 -5.43 3.62
CA PHE A 32 6.29 -5.05 2.25
C PHE A 32 7.41 -5.48 1.29
N TYR A 33 8.68 -5.26 1.67
CA TYR A 33 9.84 -5.60 0.84
C TYR A 33 10.10 -7.12 0.76
N HIS A 34 9.52 -7.93 1.66
CA HIS A 34 9.60 -9.38 1.62
C HIS A 34 8.45 -10.05 0.84
N LEU A 35 7.50 -9.28 0.31
CA LEU A 35 6.42 -9.84 -0.51
C LEU A 35 6.95 -10.36 -1.86
N PRO A 36 6.39 -11.45 -2.40
CA PRO A 36 6.74 -11.90 -3.73
C PRO A 36 6.35 -10.85 -4.79
N ALA A 37 7.09 -10.79 -5.89
CA ALA A 37 6.76 -9.90 -7.00
C ALA A 37 5.33 -10.16 -7.49
N GLY A 38 4.55 -9.09 -7.66
CA GLY A 38 3.15 -9.18 -8.05
C GLY A 38 2.18 -9.56 -6.93
N ALA A 39 2.62 -9.61 -5.66
CA ALA A 39 1.72 -9.81 -4.52
C ALA A 39 0.67 -8.71 -4.34
N ILE A 40 0.96 -7.50 -4.82
CA ILE A 40 0.09 -6.33 -4.77
C ILE A 40 -0.04 -5.80 -6.19
N THR A 41 -1.25 -5.88 -6.73
CA THR A 41 -1.59 -5.47 -8.10
C THR A 41 -2.48 -4.23 -8.15
N ASP A 42 -3.16 -3.94 -7.04
CA ASP A 42 -4.17 -2.89 -6.91
C ASP A 42 -4.30 -2.46 -5.45
N TRP A 43 -5.04 -1.39 -5.21
CA TRP A 43 -5.14 -0.78 -3.89
C TRP A 43 -5.91 -1.65 -2.88
N ASP A 44 -6.93 -2.37 -3.34
CA ASP A 44 -7.75 -3.22 -2.46
C ASP A 44 -6.94 -4.40 -1.93
N THR A 45 -6.12 -5.01 -2.78
CA THR A 45 -5.15 -6.04 -2.42
C THR A 45 -4.13 -5.53 -1.39
N MET A 46 -3.54 -4.34 -1.61
CA MET A 46 -2.61 -3.71 -0.65
C MET A 46 -3.26 -3.51 0.72
N ARG A 47 -4.44 -2.90 0.73
CA ARG A 47 -5.20 -2.62 1.95
C ARG A 47 -5.52 -3.92 2.69
N THR A 48 -6.11 -4.88 2.01
CA THR A 48 -6.57 -6.13 2.63
C THR A 48 -5.42 -6.92 3.26
N GLN A 49 -4.30 -7.06 2.55
CA GLN A 49 -3.15 -7.78 3.10
C GLN A 49 -2.51 -7.04 4.29
N PHE A 50 -2.37 -5.71 4.18
CA PHE A 50 -1.85 -4.90 5.28
C PHE A 50 -2.73 -5.03 6.54
N GLU A 51 -4.04 -4.90 6.36
CA GLU A 51 -5.00 -5.01 7.46
C GLU A 51 -4.99 -6.40 8.10
N ASN A 52 -4.97 -7.47 7.30
CA ASN A 52 -4.88 -8.84 7.82
C ASN A 52 -3.58 -9.10 8.59
N ARG A 53 -2.49 -8.41 8.22
CA ARG A 53 -1.18 -8.58 8.86
C ARG A 53 -1.02 -7.77 10.14
N PHE A 54 -1.51 -6.53 10.16
CA PHE A 54 -1.20 -5.55 11.22
C PHE A 54 -2.40 -5.13 12.07
N LYS A 55 -3.65 -5.48 11.70
CA LYS A 55 -4.75 -5.27 12.64
C LYS A 55 -4.59 -6.20 13.84
N PRO A 56 -4.82 -5.71 15.06
CA PRO A 56 -4.90 -6.58 16.23
C PRO A 56 -6.04 -7.59 16.03
N ALA A 57 -5.85 -8.81 16.54
CA ALA A 57 -6.93 -9.78 16.58
C ALA A 57 -8.12 -9.18 17.36
N LYS A 58 -9.32 -9.30 16.80
CA LYS A 58 -10.53 -8.95 17.54
C LYS A 58 -10.79 -10.09 18.53
N ASP A 59 -10.68 -9.80 19.82
CA ASP A 59 -11.23 -10.63 20.90
C ASP A 59 -12.76 -10.79 20.75
#